data_AF-A0ABD0QEM0-F1
#
_entry.id   AF-A0ABD0QEM0-F1
#
_cell.length_a   1.000
_cell.length_b   1.000
_cell.length_c   1.000
_cell.angle_alpha   90.00
_cell.angle_beta   90.00
_cell.angle_gamma   90.00
#
_symmetry.space_group_name_H-M   'P 1'
#
loop_
_entity.id
_entity.type
_entity.pdbx_description
1 polymer ?
#
loop_
_entity_poly.entity_id
_entity_poly.type
_entity_poly.pdbx_seq_one_letter_code
_entity_poly.pdbx_strand_id
1 'polypeptide(L)' 'MSIDGFLMYLTSPEGSIFNPERQGLFQDMSQPLAHYYISSSHNTYLMEDQLTGPSSVEAYI' A
#
# COMPACT_ATOMS: atom_id res chain seq x y z
N MET A 1 -13.91 -31.61 7.31
CA MET A 1 -12.79 -30.89 6.69
C MET A 1 -11.60 -31.84 6.62
N SER A 2 -11.01 -32.04 5.44
CA SER A 2 -9.68 -32.66 5.32
C SER A 2 -8.59 -31.65 5.69
N ILE A 3 -7.36 -32.12 5.92
CA ILE A 3 -6.18 -31.23 6.10
C ILE A 3 -6.05 -30.29 4.90
N ASP A 4 -6.18 -30.82 3.68
CA ASP A 4 -6.08 -30.01 2.46
C ASP A 4 -7.17 -28.93 2.40
N GLY A 5 -8.41 -29.27 2.76
CA GLY A 5 -9.49 -28.29 2.79
C GLY A 5 -9.29 -27.20 3.84
N PHE A 6 -8.70 -27.54 4.98
CA PHE A 6 -8.36 -26.56 6.01
C PHE A 6 -7.20 -25.66 5.57
N LEU A 7 -6.16 -26.22 4.95
CA LEU A 7 -5.05 -25.44 4.38
C LEU A 7 -5.53 -24.49 3.28
N MET A 8 -6.42 -24.96 2.39
CA MET A 8 -7.00 -24.11 1.35
C MET A 8 -7.74 -22.92 1.93
N TYR A 9 -8.53 -23.12 3.00
CA TYR A 9 -9.23 -22.04 3.70
C TYR A 9 -8.27 -21.05 4.36
N LEU A 10 -7.22 -21.53 5.04
CA LEU A 10 -6.22 -20.64 5.66
C LEU A 10 -5.49 -19.76 4.63
N THR A 11 -5.40 -20.21 3.38
CA THR A 11 -4.80 -19.45 2.27
C THR A 11 -5.81 -18.72 1.40
N SER A 12 -7.12 -18.85 1.67
CA SER A 12 -8.16 -18.22 0.88
C SER A 12 -8.39 -16.77 1.31
N PRO A 13 -9.10 -15.96 0.49
CA PRO A 13 -9.48 -14.60 0.86
C PRO A 13 -10.29 -14.54 2.17
N GLU A 14 -11.10 -15.56 2.45
CA GLU A 14 -11.91 -15.67 3.67
C GLU A 14 -11.06 -15.96 4.93
N GLY A 15 -9.87 -16.54 4.75
CA GLY A 15 -8.86 -16.74 5.80
C GLY A 15 -7.88 -15.57 5.95
N SER A 16 -8.03 -14.51 5.14
CA SER A 16 -7.14 -13.35 5.17
C SER A 16 -7.19 -12.63 6.52
N ILE A 17 -6.00 -12.28 7.03
CA ILE A 17 -5.88 -11.40 8.21
C ILE A 17 -6.34 -9.96 7.93
N PHE A 18 -6.34 -9.56 6.66
CA PHE A 18 -6.77 -8.22 6.24
C PHE A 18 -8.28 -8.18 6.09
N ASN A 19 -8.91 -7.13 6.60
CA ASN A 19 -10.34 -6.87 6.38
C ASN A 19 -10.60 -6.54 4.89
N PRO A 20 -11.36 -7.35 4.14
CA PRO A 20 -11.67 -7.11 2.73
C PRO A 20 -12.37 -5.77 2.48
N GLU A 21 -13.19 -5.29 3.43
CA GLU A 21 -13.91 -4.01 3.32
C GLU A 21 -12.97 -2.79 3.31
N ARG A 22 -11.72 -2.95 3.78
CA ARG A 22 -10.71 -1.89 3.80
C ARG A 22 -9.74 -1.94 2.61
N GLN A 23 -9.96 -2.84 1.65
CA GLN A 23 -9.12 -2.91 0.45
C GLN A 23 -9.43 -1.78 -0.54
N GLY A 24 -10.67 -1.32 -0.59
CA GLY A 24 -11.10 -0.19 -1.41
C GLY A 24 -11.00 1.15 -0.69
N LEU A 25 -11.54 2.21 -1.31
CA LEU A 25 -11.72 3.49 -0.63
C LEU A 25 -12.77 3.34 0.47
N PHE A 26 -12.34 3.44 1.73
CA PHE A 26 -13.21 3.24 2.90
C PHE A 26 -13.29 4.44 3.84
N GLN A 27 -12.36 5.41 3.70
CA GLN A 27 -12.38 6.63 4.49
C GLN A 27 -13.41 7.62 3.95
N ASP A 28 -13.95 8.47 4.84
CA ASP A 28 -14.75 9.63 4.42
C ASP A 28 -13.83 10.64 3.71
N MET A 29 -14.04 10.84 2.42
CA MET A 29 -13.25 11.74 1.57
C MET A 29 -13.86 13.15 1.44
N SER A 30 -14.85 13.50 2.27
CA SER A 30 -15.52 14.81 2.26
C SER A 30 -14.94 15.82 3.27
N GLN A 31 -14.05 15.38 4.17
CA GLN A 31 -13.39 16.26 5.14
C GLN A 31 -12.38 17.21 4.46
N PRO A 32 -11.99 18.33 5.10
CA PRO A 32 -10.93 19.20 4.60
C PRO A 32 -9.57 18.49 4.48
N LEU A 33 -8.72 18.93 3.54
CA LEU A 33 -7.43 18.27 3.23
C LEU A 33 -6.51 18.11 4.46
N ALA A 34 -6.54 19.05 5.40
CA ALA A 34 -5.72 19.01 6.61
C ALA A 34 -6.06 17.86 7.58
N HIS A 35 -7.16 17.14 7.35
CA HIS A 35 -7.61 16.04 8.21
C HIS A 35 -7.07 14.67 7.78
N TYR A 36 -6.32 14.60 6.67
CA TYR A 36 -5.79 13.34 6.14
C TYR A 36 -4.27 13.29 6.29
N TYR A 37 -3.77 12.07 6.53
CA TYR A 37 -2.37 11.77 6.25
C TYR A 37 -2.17 11.69 4.74
N ILE A 38 -1.15 12.38 4.24
CA ILE A 38 -0.83 12.44 2.81
C ILE A 38 0.45 11.64 2.58
N SER A 39 0.40 10.68 1.66
CA SER A 39 1.61 10.00 1.19
C SER A 39 2.48 11.02 0.44
N SER A 40 3.66 11.30 0.99
CA SER A 40 4.56 12.31 0.48
C SER A 40 5.94 11.71 0.21
N SER A 41 6.59 12.13 -0.87
CA SER A 41 7.97 11.78 -1.20
C SER A 41 8.84 13.03 -1.12
N HIS A 42 10.13 12.84 -0.79
CA HIS A 42 11.12 13.91 -0.70
C HIS A 42 12.30 13.55 -1.60
N ASN A 43 12.79 14.53 -2.38
CA ASN A 43 13.81 14.32 -3.40
C ASN A 43 13.50 13.12 -4.31
N THR A 44 12.25 13.02 -4.77
CA THR A 44 11.73 11.86 -5.52
C THR A 44 12.59 11.52 -6.72
N TYR A 45 13.25 12.51 -7.36
CA TYR A 45 14.12 12.29 -8.50
C TYR A 45 15.38 11.43 -8.22
N LEU A 46 15.80 11.30 -6.96
CA LEU A 46 17.01 10.56 -6.58
C LEU A 46 16.74 9.05 -6.58
N MET A 47 17.55 8.31 -7.32
CA MET A 47 17.44 6.84 -7.39
C MET A 47 18.28 6.15 -6.30
N GLU A 48 19.29 6.84 -5.77
CA GLU A 48 20.25 6.28 -4.82
C GLU A 48 20.63 7.30 -3.74
N ASP A 49 21.92 7.46 -3.45
CA ASP A 49 22.41 8.31 -2.37
C ASP A 49 22.20 9.81 -2.63
N GLN A 50 22.24 10.61 -1.57
CA GLN A 50 21.95 12.05 -1.63
C GLN A 50 23.08 12.90 -2.23
N LEU A 51 24.29 12.37 -2.36
CA LEU A 51 25.49 13.14 -2.71
C LEU A 51 25.94 12.91 -4.15
N THR A 52 25.96 11.64 -4.59
CA THR A 52 26.53 11.23 -5.88
C THR A 52 25.60 10.34 -6.70
N GLY A 53 24.44 9.97 -6.14
CA GLY A 53 23.48 9.07 -6.77
C GLY A 53 22.85 9.67 -8.04
N PRO A 54 22.49 8.83 -9.03
CA PRO A 54 21.87 9.29 -10.26
C PRO A 54 20.43 9.77 -10.02
N SER A 55 19.98 10.67 -10.90
CA SER A 55 18.61 11.17 -10.93
C SER A 55 17.85 10.57 -12.12
N SER A 56 16.56 10.27 -11.95
CA SER A 56 15.72 9.75 -13.04
C SER A 56 14.30 10.31 -12.98
N VAL A 57 13.69 10.50 -14.16
CA VAL A 57 12.25 10.79 -14.30
C VAL A 57 11.41 9.57 -13.89
N GLU A 58 11.95 8.37 -14.09
CA GLU A 58 11.29 7.11 -13.72
C GLU A 58 10.92 7.06 -12.23
N ALA A 59 11.62 7.80 -11.39
CA ALA A 59 11.35 7.84 -9.96
C ALA A 59 9.99 8.46 -9.60
N TYR A 60 9.34 9.15 -10.53
CA TYR A 60 8.01 9.75 -10.37
C TYR A 60 6.87 8.91 -10.98
N ILE A 61 7.19 7.82 -11.70
CA ILE A 61 6.24 6.99 -12.46
C ILE A 61 5.94 5.72 -11.68
#